data_AF-A0A6A5KL16-F1
#
_entry.id   AF-A0A6A5KL16-F1
#
_cell.length_a   1.000
_cell.length_b   1.000
_cell.length_c   1.000
_cell.angle_alpha   90.00
_cell.angle_beta   90.00
_cell.angle_gamma   90.00
#
_symmetry.space_group_name_H-M   'P 1'
#
loop_
_entity.id
_entity.type
_entity.pdbx_description
1 polymer ?
#
loop_
_entity_poly.entity_id
_entity_poly.type
_entity_poly.pdbx_seq_one_letter_code
_entity_poly.pdbx_strand_id
1 'polypeptide(L)'
;PSQTRTSNMSTGSEQLDALPHLNAKQRSRIQKRRLARQKLQEVLALKKSRVLPPQPNNHPSGCMRPPRGPDGRFLTPEQIATKELEK
;
A
#
# COMPACT_ATOMS: atom_id res chain seq x y z
N PRO A 1 5.72 33.59 14.36
CA PRO A 1 5.59 33.52 12.89
C PRO A 1 6.04 32.14 12.34
N SER A 2 5.11 31.19 12.30
CA SER A 2 5.31 29.82 11.81
C SER A 2 5.03 29.74 10.30
N GLN A 3 6.07 29.73 9.47
CA GLN A 3 5.93 29.52 8.04
C GLN A 3 5.87 28.00 7.75
N THR A 4 4.67 27.49 7.50
CA THR A 4 4.44 26.17 6.90
C THR A 4 4.84 26.23 5.43
N ARG A 5 6.02 25.69 5.11
CA ARG A 5 6.63 25.75 3.78
C ARG A 5 6.04 24.69 2.85
N THR A 6 5.10 25.14 2.02
CA THR A 6 4.81 24.78 0.61
C THR A 6 4.66 23.30 0.21
N SER A 7 3.45 22.96 -0.19
CA SER A 7 3.10 21.84 -1.07
C SER A 7 3.82 21.93 -2.42
N ASN A 8 4.78 21.04 -2.67
CA ASN A 8 5.38 20.86 -4.00
C ASN A 8 4.68 19.69 -4.72
N MET A 9 3.52 19.96 -5.31
CA MET A 9 2.79 19.04 -6.18
C MET A 9 2.73 19.63 -7.59
N SER A 10 3.87 19.69 -8.29
CA SER A 10 3.92 19.87 -9.76
C SER A 10 5.39 19.95 -10.22
N THR A 11 6.10 18.83 -10.29
CA THR A 11 7.39 18.74 -11.00
C THR A 11 7.48 17.44 -11.81
N GLY A 12 6.41 17.08 -12.52
CA GLY A 12 6.35 15.88 -13.34
C GLY A 12 6.90 16.07 -14.76
N SER A 13 6.77 17.27 -15.32
CA SER A 13 7.08 17.58 -16.72
C SER A 13 8.28 18.53 -16.91
N GLU A 14 8.48 19.48 -16.00
CA GLU A 14 9.45 20.58 -16.17
C GLU A 14 10.90 20.24 -15.79
N GLN A 15 11.17 19.08 -15.17
CA GLN A 15 12.54 18.61 -14.88
C GLN A 15 13.08 17.63 -15.94
N LEU A 16 12.61 17.71 -17.19
CA LEU A 16 13.11 16.84 -18.26
C LEU A 16 14.49 17.28 -18.78
N ASP A 17 14.80 18.58 -18.74
CA ASP A 17 16.04 19.10 -19.31
C ASP A 17 17.22 19.13 -18.33
N ALA A 18 16.96 18.95 -17.03
CA ALA A 18 17.99 18.89 -15.99
C ALA A 18 18.35 17.45 -15.57
N LEU A 19 18.07 16.46 -16.43
CA LEU A 19 18.39 15.06 -16.11
C LEU A 19 19.91 14.84 -16.21
N PRO A 20 20.57 14.37 -15.13
CA PRO A 20 21.95 13.94 -15.23
C PRO A 20 22.08 12.91 -16.36
N HIS A 21 23.18 12.99 -17.12
CA HIS A 21 23.41 12.21 -18.33
C HIS A 21 23.08 10.72 -18.11
N LEU A 22 21.87 10.32 -18.55
CA LEU A 22 21.42 8.94 -18.43
C LEU A 22 22.16 8.09 -19.47
N ASN A 23 22.36 6.82 -19.14
CA ASN A 23 22.88 5.82 -20.08
C ASN A 23 22.06 5.88 -21.39
N ALA A 24 22.76 6.05 -22.51
CA ALA A 24 22.16 6.22 -23.82
C ALA A 24 21.13 5.13 -24.15
N LYS A 25 21.40 3.87 -23.75
CA LYS A 25 20.51 2.72 -24.00
C LYS A 25 19.21 2.77 -23.19
N GLN A 26 19.15 3.58 -22.15
CA GLN A 26 18.03 3.60 -21.20
C GLN A 26 17.11 4.81 -21.39
N ARG A 27 17.55 5.86 -22.10
CA ARG A 27 16.83 7.14 -22.24
C ARG A 27 15.37 6.96 -22.68
N SER A 28 15.13 6.34 -23.83
CA SER A 28 13.77 6.17 -24.38
C SER A 28 12.89 5.29 -23.50
N ARG A 29 13.50 4.29 -22.82
CA ARG A 29 12.76 3.40 -21.93
C ARG A 29 12.39 4.07 -20.61
N ILE A 30 13.30 4.86 -20.04
CA ILE A 30 13.05 5.65 -18.83
C ILE A 30 11.91 6.64 -19.09
N GLN A 31 11.94 7.35 -20.23
CA GLN A 31 10.87 8.27 -20.61
C GLN A 31 9.51 7.57 -20.69
N LYS A 32 9.41 6.45 -21.43
CA LYS A 32 8.17 5.66 -21.55
C LYS A 32 7.67 5.17 -20.19
N ARG A 33 8.58 4.69 -19.32
CA ARG A 33 8.22 4.18 -17.98
C ARG A 33 7.78 5.28 -17.03
N ARG A 34 8.32 6.50 -17.14
CA ARG A 34 7.85 7.66 -16.37
C ARG A 34 6.41 8.00 -16.73
N LEU A 35 6.09 8.11 -18.02
CA LEU A 35 4.73 8.36 -18.48
C LEU A 35 3.76 7.26 -18.01
N ALA A 36 4.15 5.99 -18.10
CA ALA A 36 3.33 4.88 -17.62
C ALA A 36 3.11 4.93 -16.10
N ARG A 37 4.14 5.26 -15.32
CA ARG A 37 4.02 5.43 -13.86
C ARG A 37 3.12 6.61 -13.50
N GLN A 38 3.21 7.72 -14.23
CA GLN A 38 2.36 8.88 -13.99
C GLN A 38 0.88 8.52 -14.22
N LYS A 39 0.55 7.89 -15.35
CA LYS A 39 -0.82 7.40 -15.63
C LYS A 39 -1.33 6.42 -14.57
N LEU A 40 -0.48 5.48 -14.14
CA LEU A 40 -0.84 4.53 -13.09
C LEU A 40 -1.05 5.24 -11.75
N GLN A 41 -0.20 6.21 -11.42
CA GLN A 41 -0.31 7.00 -10.21
C GLN A 41 -1.56 7.87 -10.22
N GLU A 42 -1.99 8.44 -11.35
CA GLU A 42 -3.25 9.18 -11.45
C GLU A 42 -4.45 8.25 -11.13
N VAL A 43 -4.47 7.04 -11.69
CA VAL A 43 -5.51 6.04 -11.43
C VAL A 43 -5.49 5.55 -9.96
N LEU A 44 -4.30 5.34 -9.40
CA LEU A 44 -4.13 4.84 -8.04
C LEU A 44 -4.16 5.93 -6.97
N ALA A 45 -3.89 7.20 -7.28
CA ALA A 45 -3.93 8.31 -6.33
C ALA A 45 -5.35 8.51 -5.78
N LEU A 46 -6.37 8.29 -6.61
CA LEU A 46 -7.77 8.17 -6.17
C LEU A 46 -7.99 7.07 -5.11
N LYS A 47 -7.10 6.07 -5.06
CA LYS A 47 -7.12 4.92 -4.15
C LYS A 47 -6.01 4.97 -3.07
N LYS A 48 -5.15 5.99 -3.08
CA LYS A 48 -3.96 6.09 -2.22
C LYS A 48 -4.31 6.73 -0.88
N SER A 49 -5.32 6.20 -0.19
CA SER A 49 -5.30 6.31 1.27
C SER A 49 -4.13 5.45 1.77
N ARG A 50 -3.37 5.92 2.77
CA ARG A 50 -2.42 5.08 3.51
C ARG A 50 -3.10 3.74 3.76
N VAL A 51 -2.42 2.64 3.45
CA VAL A 51 -2.98 1.28 3.49
C VAL A 51 -3.54 1.03 4.89
N LEU A 52 -4.82 1.34 5.07
CA LEU A 52 -5.67 0.63 6.00
C LEU A 52 -5.63 -0.83 5.53
N PRO A 53 -5.62 -1.81 6.44
CA PRO A 53 -5.79 -3.20 6.04
C PRO A 53 -6.96 -3.28 5.06
N PRO A 54 -6.87 -4.09 3.98
CA PRO A 54 -7.87 -4.11 2.92
C PRO A 54 -9.25 -4.18 3.57
N GLN A 55 -10.05 -3.12 3.35
CA GLN A 55 -11.35 -2.96 3.99
C GLN A 55 -12.19 -4.21 3.67
N PRO A 56 -12.84 -4.83 4.66
CA PRO A 56 -13.62 -6.03 4.41
C PRO A 56 -14.85 -5.66 3.58
N ASN A 57 -14.86 -6.10 2.32
CA ASN A 57 -16.09 -6.19 1.53
C ASN A 57 -17.06 -7.12 2.26
N ASN A 58 -18.06 -6.62 3.00
CA ASN A 58 -19.18 -7.39 3.58
C ASN A 58 -18.84 -8.83 4.05
N HIS A 59 -17.64 -9.04 4.61
CA HIS A 59 -17.16 -10.33 5.06
C HIS A 59 -16.55 -10.10 6.43
N PRO A 60 -17.08 -10.72 7.49
CA PRO A 60 -16.50 -10.57 8.81
C PRO A 60 -15.05 -11.02 8.73
N SER A 61 -14.14 -10.15 9.17
CA SER A 61 -12.70 -10.35 9.09
C SER A 61 -12.36 -11.77 9.53
N GLY A 62 -11.83 -12.59 8.62
CA GLY A 62 -11.41 -13.97 8.92
C GLY A 62 -10.36 -14.03 10.04
N CYS A 63 -9.71 -12.90 10.32
CA CYS A 63 -8.84 -12.73 11.46
C CYS A 63 -9.59 -12.68 12.81
N MET A 64 -10.79 -12.11 12.91
CA MET A 64 -11.47 -11.92 14.21
C MET A 64 -12.45 -13.04 14.59
N ARG A 65 -12.74 -13.97 13.67
CA ARG A 65 -13.67 -15.10 13.88
C ARG A 65 -13.11 -16.31 14.66
N PRO A 66 -11.82 -16.72 14.53
CA PRO A 66 -11.34 -17.92 15.20
C PRO A 66 -11.15 -17.71 16.70
N PRO A 67 -11.37 -18.74 17.54
CA PRO A 67 -11.11 -18.65 18.97
C PRO A 67 -9.61 -18.45 19.21
N ARG A 68 -9.29 -17.51 20.10
CA ARG A 68 -7.91 -17.12 20.41
C ARG A 68 -7.45 -17.72 21.74
N GLY A 69 -6.15 -18.00 21.81
CA GLY A 69 -5.48 -18.33 23.06
C GLY A 69 -5.17 -17.09 23.89
N PRO A 70 -4.70 -17.27 25.13
CA PRO A 70 -4.30 -16.15 26.00
C PRO A 70 -3.15 -15.31 25.41
N ASP A 71 -2.31 -15.91 24.56
CA ASP A 71 -1.20 -15.25 23.83
C ASP A 71 -1.65 -14.49 22.57
N GLY A 72 -2.96 -14.43 22.28
CA GLY A 72 -3.51 -13.74 21.09
C GLY A 72 -3.32 -14.49 19.76
N ARG A 73 -2.55 -15.57 19.74
CA ARG A 73 -2.47 -16.54 18.63
C ARG A 73 -3.79 -17.29 18.45
N PHE A 74 -4.03 -17.78 17.24
CA PHE A 74 -5.14 -18.71 17.00
C PHE A 74 -4.87 -20.02 17.74
N LEU A 75 -5.92 -20.58 18.34
CA LEU A 75 -5.83 -21.90 18.96
C LEU A 75 -5.49 -22.94 17.91
N THR A 76 -4.64 -23.91 18.28
CA THR A 76 -4.41 -25.08 17.43
C THR A 76 -5.67 -25.96 17.37
N PRO A 77 -5.85 -26.78 16.33
CA PRO A 77 -7.04 -27.64 16.22
C PRO A 77 -7.29 -28.52 17.44
N GLU A 78 -6.23 -29.04 18.07
CA GLU A 78 -6.30 -29.82 19.31
C GLU A 78 -6.83 -29.00 20.50
N GLN A 79 -6.42 -27.73 20.58
CA GLN A 79 -6.90 -26.79 21.60
C GLN A 79 -8.33 -26.32 21.35
N ILE A 80 -8.80 -26.34 20.10
CA ILE A 80 -10.19 -26.04 19.75
C ILE A 80 -11.08 -27.21 20.17
N ALA A 81 -10.69 -28.45 19.88
CA ALA A 81 -11.47 -29.63 20.24
C ALA A 81 -11.68 -29.74 21.75
N THR A 82 -10.65 -29.46 22.55
CA THR A 82 -10.73 -29.44 24.02
C THR A 82 -11.65 -28.32 24.53
N LYS A 83 -11.55 -27.10 23.98
CA LYS A 83 -12.45 -25.99 24.35
C LYS A 83 -13.91 -26.19 23.95
N GLU A 84 -14.18 -26.87 22.83
CA GLU A 84 -15.55 -27.20 22.42
C GLU A 84 -16.14 -28.35 23.25
N LEU A 85 -15.29 -29.19 23.86
CA LEU A 85 -15.70 -30.28 24.75
C LEU A 85 -15.96 -29.82 26.20
N GLU A 86 -15.28 -28.77 26.66
CA GLU A 86 -15.43 -28.19 28.01
C GLU A 86 -16.62 -27.22 28.14
N LYS A 87 -17.30 -26.90 27.04
CA LYS A 87 -18.50 -26.04 26.99
C LYS A 87 -19.78 -26.86 27.11
#